data_AF-A0A520JM29-F1
#
_entry.id   AF-A0A520JM29-F1
#
_cell.length_a   1.000
_cell.length_b   1.000
_cell.length_c   1.000
_cell.angle_alpha   90.00
_cell.angle_beta   90.00
_cell.angle_gamma   90.00
#
_symmetry.space_group_name_H-M   'P 1'
#
loop_
_entity.id
_entity.type
_entity.pdbx_description
1 polymer ?
#
loop_
_entity_poly.entity_id
_entity_poly.type
_entity_poly.pdbx_seq_one_letter_code
_entity_poly.pdbx_strand_id
1 'polypeptide(L)'
;MAVALASIIPLLWPQIPPLVDLPGHMGRYRVQLAIGDNPWLAQWYDFRWSLIGNLGVDLLIEPLAPIFGLELAVKLIVMAIPALTVSGLLWMAREVHGRIPATALFALPLAYSYPFQ
;
A
#
# COMPACT_ATOMS: atom_id res chain seq x y z
N MET A 1 -3.54 14.35 13.17
CA MET A 1 -4.01 12.95 13.20
C MET A 1 -5.37 12.74 12.53
N ALA A 2 -6.43 13.50 12.87
CA ALA A 2 -7.76 13.30 12.27
C ALA A 2 -7.76 13.27 10.72
N VAL A 3 -7.00 14.18 10.09
CA VAL A 3 -6.90 14.23 8.61
C VAL A 3 -6.18 13.01 8.01
N ALA A 4 -5.22 12.41 8.71
CA ALA A 4 -4.54 11.19 8.28
C ALA A 4 -5.47 9.96 8.36
N LEU A 5 -6.41 9.94 9.30
CA LEU A 5 -7.45 8.91 9.33
C LEU A 5 -8.51 9.18 8.24
N ALA A 6 -8.87 10.45 8.03
CA ALA A 6 -9.80 10.84 6.98
C ALA A 6 -9.29 10.49 5.57
N SER A 7 -7.96 10.48 5.36
CA SER A 7 -7.38 10.04 4.08
C SER A 7 -7.52 8.54 3.82
N ILE A 8 -8.14 7.75 4.71
CA ILE A 8 -8.46 6.34 4.44
C ILE A 8 -9.87 6.21 3.81
N ILE A 9 -10.73 7.21 4.01
CA ILE A 9 -12.17 7.15 3.67
C ILE A 9 -12.45 6.66 2.24
N PRO A 10 -11.76 7.15 1.19
CA PRO A 10 -12.00 6.70 -0.18
C PRO A 10 -11.81 5.19 -0.40
N LEU A 11 -11.03 4.54 0.46
CA LEU A 11 -10.65 3.12 0.36
C LEU A 11 -11.49 2.20 1.26
N LEU A 12 -12.32 2.76 2.15
CA LEU A 12 -13.18 1.96 3.03
C LEU A 12 -14.27 1.22 2.24
N TRP A 13 -14.92 1.94 1.32
CA TRP A 13 -16.07 1.45 0.55
C TRP A 13 -15.72 0.34 -0.46
N PRO A 14 -14.77 0.52 -1.40
CA PRO A 14 -14.50 -0.48 -2.41
C PRO A 14 -13.93 -1.76 -1.78
N GLN A 15 -14.42 -2.93 -2.20
CA GLN A 15 -13.83 -4.21 -1.79
C GLN A 15 -12.39 -4.33 -2.30
N ILE A 16 -12.18 -4.00 -3.57
CA ILE A 16 -10.87 -3.92 -4.20
C ILE A 16 -10.62 -2.43 -4.51
N PRO A 17 -9.62 -1.80 -3.89
CA PRO A 17 -9.26 -0.42 -4.21
C PRO A 17 -9.08 -0.21 -5.73
N PRO A 18 -9.68 0.84 -6.31
CA PRO A 18 -9.64 1.07 -7.75
C PRO A 18 -8.32 1.73 -8.19
N LEU A 19 -7.19 1.12 -7.81
CA LEU A 19 -5.85 1.53 -8.23
C LEU A 19 -5.46 0.73 -9.47
N VAL A 20 -4.85 1.40 -10.45
CA VAL A 20 -4.63 0.85 -11.81
C VAL A 20 -3.68 -0.36 -11.78
N ASP A 21 -2.67 -0.29 -10.94
CA ASP A 21 -1.60 -1.27 -10.75
C ASP A 21 -2.02 -2.45 -9.85
N LEU A 22 -2.98 -2.23 -8.94
CA LEU A 22 -3.31 -3.18 -7.87
C LEU A 22 -3.66 -4.60 -8.35
N PRO A 23 -4.48 -4.80 -9.41
CA PRO A 23 -4.75 -6.15 -9.90
C PRO A 23 -3.49 -6.91 -10.31
N GLY A 24 -2.52 -6.21 -10.92
CA GLY A 24 -1.23 -6.76 -11.29
C GLY A 24 -0.41 -7.17 -10.05
N HIS A 25 -0.40 -6.33 -9.02
CA HIS A 25 0.24 -6.66 -7.74
C HIS A 25 -0.42 -7.86 -7.05
N MET A 26 -1.75 -7.93 -7.02
CA MET A 26 -2.49 -9.06 -6.44
C MET A 26 -2.16 -10.38 -7.15
N GLY A 27 -2.06 -10.36 -8.49
CA GLY A 27 -1.61 -11.52 -9.26
C GLY A 27 -0.19 -11.94 -8.87
N ARG A 28 0.74 -10.98 -8.76
CA ARG A 28 2.11 -11.25 -8.32
C ARG A 28 2.18 -11.80 -6.89
N TYR A 29 1.43 -11.25 -5.94
CA TYR A 29 1.36 -11.78 -4.58
C TYR A 29 0.83 -13.21 -4.54
N ARG A 30 -0.14 -13.54 -5.41
CA ARG A 30 -0.66 -14.89 -5.52
C ARG A 30 0.39 -15.88 -6.03
N VAL A 31 1.29 -15.44 -6.91
CA VAL A 31 2.46 -16.22 -7.35
C VAL A 31 3.45 -16.35 -6.20
N GLN A 32 3.88 -15.24 -5.59
CA GLN A 32 4.80 -15.21 -4.45
C GLN A 32 4.41 -16.23 -3.36
N LEU A 33 3.15 -16.20 -2.91
CA LEU A 33 2.66 -17.03 -1.81
C LEU A 33 2.54 -18.53 -2.14
N ALA A 34 2.54 -18.92 -3.40
CA ALA A 34 2.21 -20.29 -3.80
C ALA A 34 3.17 -20.94 -4.79
N ILE A 35 4.16 -20.21 -5.28
CA ILE A 35 5.12 -20.73 -6.26
C ILE A 35 5.89 -21.96 -5.73
N GLY A 36 6.16 -22.01 -4.42
CA GLY A 36 6.81 -23.16 -3.77
C GLY A 36 5.96 -24.43 -3.72
N ASP A 37 4.63 -24.28 -3.66
CA ASP A 37 3.69 -25.39 -3.43
C ASP A 37 2.82 -25.71 -4.66
N ASN A 38 2.94 -24.92 -5.74
CA ASN A 38 2.16 -25.07 -6.96
C ASN A 38 3.07 -25.30 -8.18
N PRO A 39 3.29 -26.56 -8.59
CA PRO A 39 4.16 -26.90 -9.72
C PRO A 39 3.75 -26.25 -11.03
N TRP A 40 2.47 -25.93 -11.23
CA TRP A 40 2.02 -25.26 -12.43
C TRP A 40 2.52 -23.81 -12.47
N LEU A 41 2.50 -23.08 -11.35
CA LEU A 41 3.03 -21.70 -11.31
C LEU A 41 4.54 -21.66 -11.58
N ALA A 42 5.29 -22.64 -11.04
CA ALA A 42 6.74 -22.73 -11.24
C ALA A 42 7.16 -23.01 -12.70
N GLN A 43 6.24 -23.44 -13.58
CA GLN A 43 6.51 -23.61 -15.01
C GLN A 43 6.51 -22.28 -15.78
N TRP A 44 5.78 -21.29 -15.29
CA TRP A 44 5.53 -20.03 -16.01
C TRP A 44 6.18 -18.81 -15.35
N TYR A 45 6.47 -18.91 -14.05
CA TYR A 45 6.99 -17.80 -13.25
C TYR A 45 8.25 -18.23 -12.49
N ASP A 46 9.14 -17.26 -12.29
CA ASP A 46 10.22 -17.32 -11.32
C ASP A 46 10.00 -16.21 -10.29
N PHE A 47 10.31 -16.46 -9.03
CA PHE A 47 10.17 -15.49 -7.96
C PHE A 47 11.50 -15.25 -7.27
N ARG A 48 11.92 -13.99 -7.22
CA ARG A 48 13.14 -13.56 -6.55
C ARG A 48 12.88 -12.30 -5.76
N TRP A 49 13.29 -12.32 -4.52
CA TRP A 49 13.35 -11.11 -3.70
C TRP A 49 14.30 -10.10 -4.33
N SER A 50 13.87 -8.85 -4.37
CA SER A 50 14.64 -7.74 -4.90
C SER A 50 14.44 -6.52 -4.02
N LEU A 51 15.50 -5.74 -3.83
CA LEU A 51 15.43 -4.47 -3.10
C LEU A 51 14.84 -3.39 -4.00
N ILE A 52 13.51 -3.37 -4.06
CA ILE A 52 12.70 -2.42 -4.84
C ILE A 52 11.73 -1.68 -3.92
N GLY A 53 11.14 -0.57 -4.40
CA GLY A 53 10.21 0.25 -3.60
C GLY A 53 9.04 -0.54 -3.01
N ASN A 54 8.57 -1.59 -3.71
CA ASN A 54 7.43 -2.40 -3.30
C ASN A 54 7.78 -3.52 -2.31
N LEU A 55 9.06 -3.73 -1.99
CA LEU A 55 9.51 -4.81 -1.10
C LEU A 55 8.84 -4.75 0.28
N GLY A 56 8.57 -3.54 0.80
CA GLY A 56 7.87 -3.38 2.06
C GLY A 56 6.49 -4.02 2.07
N VAL A 57 5.74 -3.89 0.96
CA VAL A 57 4.43 -4.54 0.81
C VAL A 57 4.60 -6.04 0.64
N ASP A 58 5.57 -6.47 -0.16
CA ASP A 58 5.87 -7.89 -0.39
C ASP A 58 6.11 -8.65 0.92
N LEU A 59 6.91 -8.06 1.82
CA LEU A 59 7.24 -8.62 3.12
C LEU A 59 6.03 -8.62 4.07
N LEU A 60 5.14 -7.63 3.99
CA LEU A 60 3.92 -7.58 4.80
C LEU A 60 2.89 -8.62 4.34
N ILE A 61 2.86 -8.95 3.06
CA ILE A 61 1.92 -9.94 2.50
C ILE A 61 2.19 -11.35 3.04
N GLU A 62 3.46 -11.74 3.22
CA GLU A 62 3.85 -13.07 3.74
C GLU A 62 3.16 -13.44 5.06
N PRO A 63 3.21 -12.63 6.13
CA PRO A 63 2.50 -12.94 7.38
C PRO A 63 1.02 -12.58 7.36
N LEU A 64 0.59 -11.58 6.58
CA LEU A 64 -0.81 -11.10 6.64
C LEU A 64 -1.77 -11.94 5.81
N ALA A 65 -1.34 -12.42 4.63
CA ALA A 65 -2.21 -13.18 3.74
C ALA A 65 -2.67 -14.53 4.34
N PRO A 66 -1.84 -15.29 5.09
CA PRO A 66 -2.29 -16.49 5.79
C PRO A 66 -3.33 -16.22 6.89
N ILE A 67 -3.31 -15.02 7.50
CA ILE A 67 -4.20 -14.65 8.61
C ILE A 67 -5.54 -14.11 8.07
N PHE A 68 -5.49 -13.23 7.08
CA PHE A 68 -6.66 -12.45 6.62
C PHE A 68 -7.17 -12.88 5.24
N GLY A 69 -6.42 -13.70 4.51
CA GLY A 69 -6.58 -13.87 3.07
C GLY A 69 -5.93 -12.73 2.29
N LEU A 70 -5.60 -13.00 1.02
CA LEU A 70 -4.86 -12.07 0.17
C LEU A 70 -5.60 -10.74 -0.04
N GLU A 71 -6.90 -10.78 -0.37
CA GLU A 71 -7.66 -9.56 -0.68
C GLU A 71 -7.73 -8.60 0.51
N LEU A 72 -8.05 -9.11 1.70
CA LEU A 72 -8.16 -8.30 2.90
C LEU A 72 -6.79 -7.80 3.37
N ALA A 73 -5.75 -8.64 3.31
CA ALA A 73 -4.39 -8.22 3.62
C ALA A 73 -3.94 -7.05 2.74
N VAL A 74 -4.15 -7.17 1.42
CA VAL A 74 -3.85 -6.11 0.45
C VAL A 74 -4.66 -4.85 0.76
N LYS A 75 -5.97 -4.97 1.02
CA LYS A 75 -6.82 -3.82 1.35
C LYS A 75 -6.33 -3.08 2.58
N LEU A 76 -5.96 -3.80 3.65
CA LEU A 76 -5.44 -3.21 4.89
C LEU A 76 -4.13 -2.45 4.64
N ILE A 77 -3.21 -3.03 3.87
CA ILE A 77 -1.95 -2.37 3.53
C ILE A 77 -2.20 -1.12 2.69
N VAL A 78 -3.00 -1.23 1.63
CA VAL A 78 -3.32 -0.10 0.73
C VAL A 78 -4.02 1.04 1.47
N MET A 79 -4.89 0.72 2.44
CA MET A 79 -5.50 1.73 3.31
C MET A 79 -4.49 2.44 4.23
N ALA A 80 -3.43 1.76 4.66
CA ALA A 80 -2.41 2.36 5.50
C ALA A 80 -1.52 3.35 4.75
N ILE A 81 -1.28 3.14 3.45
CA ILE A 81 -0.40 3.98 2.61
C ILE A 81 -0.77 5.48 2.70
N PRO A 82 -1.99 5.92 2.35
CA PRO A 82 -2.32 7.35 2.40
C PRO A 82 -2.26 7.92 3.83
N ALA A 83 -2.65 7.14 4.84
CA ALA A 83 -2.56 7.57 6.24
C ALA A 83 -1.11 7.80 6.67
N LEU A 84 -0.19 6.90 6.31
CA LEU A 84 1.24 7.03 6.58
C LEU A 84 1.86 8.19 5.79
N THR A 85 1.53 8.33 4.50
CA THR A 85 1.99 9.45 3.66
C THR A 85 1.54 10.79 4.21
N VAL A 86 0.24 10.95 4.52
CA VAL A 86 -0.29 12.18 5.12
C VAL A 86 0.35 12.45 6.47
N SER A 87 0.52 11.43 7.31
CA SER A 87 1.20 11.59 8.61
C SER A 87 2.64 12.07 8.45
N GLY A 88 3.39 11.48 7.51
CA GLY A 88 4.77 11.88 7.20
C GLY A 88 4.86 13.31 6.69
N LEU A 89 4.00 13.71 5.75
CA LEU A 89 3.94 15.09 5.24
C LEU A 89 3.66 16.11 6.35
N LEU A 90 2.68 15.82 7.22
CA LEU A 90 2.34 16.70 8.33
C LEU A 90 3.43 16.74 9.41
N TRP A 91 4.11 15.61 9.66
CA TRP A 91 5.24 15.55 10.57
C TRP A 91 6.38 16.42 10.04
N MET A 92 6.80 16.22 8.79
CA MET A 92 7.86 17.02 8.17
C MET A 92 7.53 18.51 8.21
N ALA A 93 6.31 18.90 7.87
CA ALA A 93 5.89 20.30 7.93
C ALA A 93 5.98 20.89 9.35
N ARG A 94 5.62 20.09 10.36
CA ARG A 94 5.75 20.50 11.77
C ARG A 94 7.20 20.69 12.19
N GLU A 95 8.10 19.79 11.81
CA GLU A 95 9.53 19.89 12.17
C GLU A 95 10.20 21.09 11.49
N VAL A 96 9.87 21.33 10.21
CA VAL A 96 10.47 22.43 9.45
C VAL A 96 9.93 23.80 9.87
N HIS A 97 8.64 23.92 10.20
CA HIS A 97 8.00 25.21 10.50
C HIS A 97 7.69 25.44 11.99
N GLY A 98 7.98 24.48 12.87
CA GLY A 98 7.59 24.47 14.29
C GLY A 98 6.08 24.28 14.54
N ARG A 99 5.27 24.22 13.48
CA ARG A 99 3.82 24.04 13.48
C ARG A 99 3.38 23.48 12.14
N ILE A 100 2.17 22.95 12.06
CA ILE A 100 1.58 22.55 10.77
C ILE A 100 0.99 23.82 10.13
N PRO A 101 1.54 24.32 9.00
CA PRO A 101 0.96 25.46 8.30
C PRO A 101 -0.34 25.03 7.60
N ALA A 102 -1.29 25.95 7.46
CA ALA A 102 -2.55 25.68 6.75
C ALA A 102 -2.31 25.24 5.30
N THR A 103 -1.21 25.71 4.69
CA THR A 103 -0.82 25.35 3.33
C THR A 103 -0.41 23.88 3.18
N ALA A 104 0.00 23.20 4.26
CA ALA A 104 0.34 21.78 4.22
C ALA A 104 -0.86 20.91 3.78
N LEU A 105 -2.09 21.39 4.00
CA LEU A 105 -3.31 20.69 3.58
C LEU A 105 -3.42 20.57 2.05
N PHE A 106 -2.84 21.51 1.27
CA PHE A 106 -2.85 21.44 -0.19
C PHE A 106 -2.00 20.29 -0.75
N ALA A 107 -1.04 19.77 0.04
CA ALA A 107 -0.21 18.64 -0.37
C ALA A 107 -0.91 17.28 -0.15
N LEU A 108 -1.94 17.22 0.69
CA LEU A 108 -2.54 15.94 1.10
C LEU A 108 -3.23 15.16 -0.04
N PRO A 109 -3.92 15.80 -1.01
CA PRO A 109 -4.45 15.09 -2.17
C PRO A 109 -3.39 14.34 -2.98
N LEU A 110 -2.12 14.75 -2.91
CA LEU A 110 -1.03 14.07 -3.62
C LEU A 110 -0.79 12.64 -3.13
N ALA A 111 -1.27 12.29 -1.93
CA ALA A 111 -1.24 10.93 -1.41
C ALA A 111 -1.99 9.91 -2.29
N TYR A 112 -2.82 10.38 -3.24
CA TYR A 112 -3.54 9.56 -4.22
C TYR A 112 -3.07 9.78 -5.67
N SER A 113 -2.06 10.64 -5.89
CA SER A 113 -1.64 10.97 -7.24
C SER A 113 -0.93 9.79 -7.92
N TYR A 114 -1.09 9.69 -9.24
CA TYR A 114 -0.59 8.59 -10.05
C TYR A 114 0.91 8.27 -9.86
N PRO A 115 1.83 9.24 -9.64
CA PRO A 115 3.23 8.93 -9.38
C PRO A 115 3.51 8.14 -8.09
N PHE A 116 2.54 8.05 -7.19
CA PHE A 116 2.62 7.28 -5.93
C PHE A 116 1.76 6.01 -5.96
N GLN A 117 1.25 5.62 -7.14
CA GLN A 117 0.64 4.32 -7.44
C GLN A 117 1.65 3.54 -8.29
#